data_AF-A0A2M7EC11-F1
#
_entry.id   AF-A0A2M7EC11-F1
#
_cell.length_a   1.000
_cell.length_b   1.000
_cell.length_c   1.000
_cell.angle_alpha   90.00
_cell.angle_beta   90.00
_cell.angle_gamma   90.00
#
_symmetry.space_group_name_H-M   'P 1'
#
loop_
_entity.id
_entity.type
_entity.pdbx_description
1 polymer ?
#
loop_
_entity_poly.entity_id
_entity_poly.type
_entity_poly.pdbx_seq_one_letter_code
_entity_poly.pdbx_strand_id
1 'polypeptide(L)'
;MFEDNPLVKLLGIKYPIIQGGMAGISEANLVSAVSNAGGLGTIGSGLMPASWLEEEIKKTKEKTNRPFAVNLFLQNPKMEDLVKVVIKEGVKIVFTGGGNPLPLFP
;
A
#
# COMPACT_ATOMS: atom_id res chain seq x y z
N MET A 1 -5.15 -10.51 22.12
CA MET A 1 -4.78 -11.79 21.46
C MET A 1 -3.55 -11.64 20.56
N PHE A 2 -3.41 -10.58 19.75
CA PHE A 2 -2.25 -10.40 18.85
C PHE A 2 -1.32 -9.24 19.23
N GLU A 3 -1.48 -8.65 20.42
CA GLU A 3 -0.72 -7.47 20.84
C GLU A 3 0.79 -7.72 20.88
N ASP A 4 1.22 -8.96 21.18
CA ASP A 4 2.63 -9.35 21.17
C ASP A 4 3.16 -9.82 19.81
N ASN A 5 2.31 -9.88 18.79
CA ASN A 5 2.75 -10.27 17.46
C ASN A 5 3.69 -9.18 16.86
N PRO A 6 4.91 -9.53 16.41
CA PRO A 6 5.85 -8.56 15.89
C PRO A 6 5.34 -7.77 14.68
N LEU A 7 4.54 -8.41 13.81
CA LEU A 7 3.97 -7.78 12.62
C LEU A 7 2.89 -6.75 13.00
N VAL A 8 2.06 -7.08 14.00
CA VAL A 8 1.07 -6.15 14.57
C VAL A 8 1.76 -4.92 15.15
N LYS A 9 2.82 -5.10 15.96
CA LYS A 9 3.61 -4.00 16.52
C LYS A 9 4.28 -3.14 15.44
N LEU A 10 4.88 -3.78 14.44
CA LEU A 10 5.60 -3.10 13.36
C LEU A 10 4.66 -2.26 12.47
N LEU A 11 3.51 -2.81 12.10
CA LEU A 11 2.60 -2.19 11.12
C LEU A 11 1.50 -1.34 11.77
N GLY A 12 1.32 -1.41 13.09
CA GLY A 12 0.27 -0.68 13.81
C GLY A 12 -1.15 -1.18 13.51
N ILE A 13 -1.32 -2.47 13.23
CA ILE A 13 -2.60 -3.11 12.87
C ILE A 13 -3.14 -4.01 13.99
N LYS A 14 -4.42 -4.37 13.96
CA LYS A 14 -5.05 -5.20 15.01
C LYS A 14 -4.88 -6.69 14.77
N TYR A 15 -4.98 -7.11 13.50
CA TYR A 15 -4.88 -8.49 13.08
C TYR A 15 -3.66 -8.68 12.19
N PRO A 16 -2.89 -9.77 12.34
CA PRO A 16 -1.74 -10.07 11.48
C PRO A 16 -2.21 -10.58 10.10
N ILE A 17 -3.09 -9.82 9.45
CA ILE A 17 -3.71 -10.13 8.16
C ILE A 17 -3.40 -8.97 7.22
N ILE A 18 -2.76 -9.29 6.11
CA ILE A 18 -2.44 -8.35 5.03
C ILE A 18 -3.27 -8.76 3.82
N GLN A 19 -4.09 -7.86 3.31
CA GLN A 19 -4.75 -8.07 2.02
C GLN A 19 -3.72 -7.81 0.92
N GLY A 20 -3.46 -8.81 0.07
CA GLY A 20 -2.42 -8.73 -0.97
C GLY A 20 -2.79 -7.75 -2.09
N GLY A 21 -1.88 -6.84 -2.44
CA GLY A 21 -2.11 -5.79 -3.45
C GLY A 21 -2.21 -6.33 -4.87
N MET A 22 -3.43 -6.42 -5.40
CA MET A 22 -3.75 -6.93 -6.74
C MET A 22 -4.14 -5.78 -7.67
N ALA A 23 -3.43 -5.64 -8.79
CA ALA A 23 -3.73 -4.61 -9.79
C ALA A 23 -5.15 -4.78 -10.35
N GLY A 24 -5.89 -3.68 -10.49
CA GLY A 24 -7.27 -3.68 -10.98
C GLY A 24 -8.33 -4.17 -9.98
N ILE A 25 -7.93 -4.65 -8.80
CA ILE A 25 -8.85 -5.13 -7.75
C ILE A 25 -8.69 -4.30 -6.47
N SER A 26 -7.44 -4.07 -6.06
CA SER A 26 -7.12 -3.41 -4.79
C SER A 26 -7.12 -1.89 -4.91
N GLU A 27 -8.32 -1.34 -5.08
CA GLU A 27 -8.63 0.11 -5.04
C GLU A 27 -9.10 0.55 -3.64
N ALA A 28 -9.29 1.85 -3.46
CA ALA A 28 -9.58 2.50 -2.19
C ALA A 28 -10.68 1.85 -1.34
N ASN A 29 -11.79 1.36 -1.91
CA ASN A 29 -12.88 0.78 -1.11
C ASN A 29 -12.45 -0.54 -0.47
N LEU A 30 -11.79 -1.44 -1.22
CA LEU A 30 -11.30 -2.70 -0.66
C LEU A 30 -10.22 -2.43 0.40
N VAL A 31 -9.27 -1.56 0.07
CA VAL A 31 -8.14 -1.24 0.94
C VAL A 31 -8.62 -0.62 2.26
N SER A 32 -9.48 0.41 2.18
CA SER A 32 -10.01 1.06 3.37
C SER A 32 -10.90 0.13 4.19
N ALA A 33 -11.67 -0.77 3.57
CA ALA A 33 -12.48 -1.75 4.29
C ALA A 33 -11.62 -2.70 5.13
N VAL A 34 -10.53 -3.22 4.56
CA VAL A 34 -9.59 -4.10 5.29
C VAL A 34 -8.89 -3.35 6.43
N SER A 35 -8.39 -2.14 6.15
CA SER A 35 -7.73 -1.31 7.17
C SER A 35 -8.68 -0.92 8.30
N ASN A 36 -9.93 -0.59 8.01
CA ASN A 36 -10.96 -0.29 9.02
C ASN A 36 -11.35 -1.53 9.85
N ALA A 37 -11.34 -2.72 9.24
CA ALA A 37 -11.55 -3.98 9.95
C ALA A 37 -10.36 -4.35 10.87
N GLY A 38 -9.21 -3.70 10.71
CA GLY A 38 -8.03 -3.85 11.55
C GLY A 38 -6.93 -4.73 10.97
N GLY A 39 -7.05 -5.14 9.70
CA GLY A 39 -5.93 -5.68 8.93
C GLY A 39 -5.11 -4.57 8.27
N LEU A 40 -4.21 -4.95 7.36
CA LEU A 40 -3.52 -4.02 6.47
C LEU A 40 -4.09 -4.14 5.05
N GLY A 41 -4.88 -3.16 4.62
CA GLY A 41 -5.25 -3.02 3.21
C GLY A 41 -4.05 -2.59 2.38
N THR A 42 -3.92 -3.09 1.15
CA THR A 42 -2.80 -2.78 0.26
C THR A 42 -3.29 -2.37 -1.13
N ILE A 43 -3.06 -1.13 -1.54
CA ILE A 43 -3.35 -0.66 -2.90
C ILE A 43 -2.46 -1.41 -3.90
N GLY A 44 -3.04 -1.94 -4.96
CA GLY A 44 -2.29 -2.63 -6.02
C GLY A 44 -1.98 -1.71 -7.19
N SER A 45 -0.77 -1.14 -7.25
CA SER A 45 -0.44 -0.17 -8.32
C SER A 45 -0.26 -0.81 -9.69
N GLY A 46 0.29 -2.03 -9.76
CA GLY A 46 0.53 -2.74 -11.02
C GLY A 46 1.19 -1.86 -12.10
N LEU A 47 0.61 -1.88 -13.30
CA LEU A 47 1.00 -1.03 -14.45
C LEU A 47 0.24 0.31 -14.51
N MET A 48 -0.47 0.69 -13.45
CA MET A 48 -1.24 1.94 -13.42
C MET A 48 -0.32 3.16 -13.42
N PRO A 49 -0.79 4.31 -13.95
CA PRO A 49 -0.03 5.56 -13.92
C PRO A 49 0.02 6.16 -12.51
N ALA A 50 1.02 7.02 -12.27
CA ALA A 50 1.21 7.70 -10.98
C ALA A 50 0.00 8.55 -10.56
N SER A 51 -0.72 9.17 -11.51
CA SER A 51 -1.94 9.95 -11.24
C SER A 51 -3.06 9.09 -10.64
N TRP A 52 -3.23 7.87 -11.15
CA TRP A 52 -4.20 6.93 -10.61
C TRP A 52 -3.82 6.52 -9.18
N LEU A 53 -2.54 6.22 -8.95
CA LEU A 53 -2.07 5.86 -7.60
C LEU A 53 -2.29 7.01 -6.61
N GLU A 54 -2.01 8.25 -7.03
CA GLU A 54 -2.24 9.44 -6.19
C GLU A 54 -3.72 9.60 -5.83
N GLU A 55 -4.61 9.42 -6.79
CA GLU A 55 -6.06 9.47 -6.57
C GLU A 55 -6.54 8.38 -5.60
N GLU A 56 -6.08 7.14 -5.79
CA GLU A 56 -6.47 6.02 -4.92
C GLU A 56 -5.92 6.15 -3.49
N ILE A 57 -4.72 6.72 -3.32
CA ILE A 57 -4.18 7.04 -2.00
C ILE A 57 -5.06 8.08 -1.30
N LYS A 58 -5.46 9.16 -2.00
CA LYS A 58 -6.33 10.20 -1.45
C LYS A 58 -7.70 9.65 -1.05
N LYS A 59 -8.36 8.90 -1.93
CA LYS A 59 -9.63 8.22 -1.64
C LYS A 59 -9.51 7.28 -0.44
N THR A 60 -8.40 6.56 -0.31
CA THR A 60 -8.16 5.66 0.83
C THR A 60 -8.08 6.45 2.13
N LYS A 61 -7.30 7.55 2.15
CA LYS A 61 -7.18 8.44 3.33
C LYS A 61 -8.49 9.10 3.73
N GLU A 62 -9.36 9.41 2.77
CA GLU A 62 -10.71 9.92 3.05
C GLU A 62 -11.61 8.88 3.74
N LYS A 63 -11.37 7.59 3.49
CA LYS A 63 -12.18 6.47 4.00
C LYS A 63 -11.61 5.82 5.26
N THR A 64 -10.34 6.01 5.57
CA THR A 64 -9.71 5.44 6.76
C THR A 64 -8.56 6.28 7.30
N ASN A 65 -8.49 6.36 8.63
CA ASN A 65 -7.34 6.87 9.38
C ASN A 65 -6.43 5.73 9.88
N ARG A 66 -6.70 4.47 9.49
CA ARG A 66 -5.91 3.30 9.85
C ARG A 66 -4.75 3.09 8.85
N PRO A 67 -3.66 2.43 9.26
CA PRO A 67 -2.56 2.12 8.34
C PRO A 67 -3.04 1.36 7.10
N PHE A 68 -2.45 1.68 5.96
CA PHE A 68 -2.60 0.94 4.71
C PHE A 68 -1.25 0.96 3.97
N ALA A 69 -1.10 0.08 3.00
CA ALA A 69 0.10 -0.07 2.20
C ALA A 69 -0.15 0.19 0.71
N VAL A 70 0.94 0.32 -0.04
CA VAL A 70 0.95 0.32 -1.50
C VAL A 70 1.86 -0.80 -1.98
N ASN A 71 1.39 -1.62 -2.91
CA ASN A 71 2.20 -2.60 -3.63
C ASN A 71 2.64 -2.01 -4.97
N LEU A 72 3.96 -1.90 -5.15
CA LEU A 72 4.62 -1.37 -6.34
C LEU A 72 5.16 -2.51 -7.21
N PHE A 73 4.70 -2.58 -8.45
CA PHE A 73 5.23 -3.52 -9.43
C PHE A 73 6.46 -2.93 -10.12
N LEU A 74 7.64 -3.46 -9.81
CA LEU A 74 8.93 -2.86 -10.17
C LEU A 74 9.22 -2.86 -11.68
N GLN A 75 8.50 -3.64 -12.47
CA GLN A 75 8.60 -3.59 -13.94
C GLN A 75 7.70 -2.52 -14.57
N ASN A 76 6.98 -1.72 -13.78
CA ASN A 76 6.24 -0.58 -14.30
C ASN A 76 7.24 0.42 -14.93
N PRO A 77 7.08 0.79 -16.21
CA PRO A 77 8.03 1.67 -16.91
C PRO A 77 8.10 3.09 -16.33
N LYS A 78 7.18 3.46 -15.43
CA LYS A 78 7.12 4.76 -14.75
C LYS A 78 7.39 4.67 -13.25
N MET A 79 8.11 3.63 -12.80
CA MET A 79 8.33 3.31 -11.39
C MET A 79 8.78 4.51 -10.54
N GLU A 80 9.71 5.33 -11.01
CA GLU A 80 10.18 6.52 -10.29
C GLU A 80 9.05 7.49 -9.94
N ASP A 81 8.07 7.66 -10.83
CA ASP A 81 6.94 8.58 -10.59
C ASP A 81 5.96 8.01 -9.56
N LEU A 82 5.75 6.70 -9.54
CA LEU A 82 4.96 6.06 -8.47
C LEU A 82 5.66 6.20 -7.11
N VAL A 83 6.99 6.05 -7.05
CA VAL A 83 7.77 6.25 -5.81
C VAL A 83 7.63 7.69 -5.31
N LYS A 84 7.74 8.69 -6.22
CA LYS A 84 7.51 10.10 -5.87
C LYS A 84 6.12 10.34 -5.28
N VAL A 85 5.08 9.71 -5.84
CA VAL A 85 3.71 9.80 -5.30
C VAL A 85 3.61 9.18 -3.91
N VAL A 86 4.16 7.98 -3.70
CA VAL A 86 4.18 7.32 -2.39
C VAL A 86 4.85 8.18 -1.33
N ILE A 87 6.00 8.79 -1.67
CA ILE A 87 6.74 9.70 -0.78
C ILE A 87 5.94 10.98 -0.50
N LYS A 88 5.45 11.64 -1.56
CA LYS A 88 4.64 12.87 -1.48
C LYS A 88 3.42 12.69 -0.59
N GLU A 89 2.74 11.56 -0.73
CA GLU A 89 1.55 11.24 0.05
C GLU A 89 1.88 10.65 1.43
N GLY A 90 3.16 10.42 1.76
CA GLY A 90 3.57 9.96 3.08
C GLY A 90 3.07 8.56 3.45
N VAL A 91 2.86 7.68 2.46
CA VAL A 91 2.50 6.27 2.70
C VAL A 91 3.67 5.58 3.41
N LYS A 92 3.39 4.92 4.53
CA LYS A 92 4.43 4.39 5.44
C LYS A 92 4.84 2.96 5.16
N ILE A 93 4.00 2.19 4.47
CA ILE A 93 4.21 0.77 4.24
C ILE A 93 4.15 0.52 2.73
N VAL A 94 5.22 -0.07 2.19
CA VAL A 94 5.35 -0.37 0.76
C VAL A 94 5.73 -1.83 0.58
N PHE A 95 5.00 -2.53 -0.27
CA PHE A 95 5.41 -3.83 -0.80
C PHE A 95 5.95 -3.65 -2.21
N THR A 96 6.90 -4.50 -2.60
CA THR A 96 7.46 -4.50 -3.94
C THR A 96 7.41 -5.90 -4.53
N GLY A 97 7.17 -5.99 -5.83
CA GLY A 97 7.14 -7.26 -6.55
C GLY A 97 7.62 -7.12 -7.98
N GLY A 98 7.96 -8.24 -8.62
CA GLY A 98 8.38 -8.27 -10.03
C GLY A 98 9.81 -7.79 -10.31
N GLY A 99 10.65 -7.58 -9.30
CA GLY A 99 12.04 -7.15 -9.51
C GLY A 99 12.84 -6.98 -8.22
N ASN A 100 14.01 -6.37 -8.33
CA ASN A 100 14.88 -6.00 -7.20
C ASN A 100 14.63 -4.54 -6.80
N PRO A 101 14.22 -4.25 -5.55
CA PRO A 101 13.97 -2.89 -5.09
C PRO A 101 15.26 -2.07 -4.80
N LEU A 102 16.42 -2.71 -4.61
CA LEU A 102 17.66 -2.03 -4.19
C LEU A 102 18.06 -0.83 -5.06
N PRO A 103 17.89 -0.83 -6.40
CA PRO A 103 18.25 0.34 -7.21
C PRO A 103 17.31 1.55 -7.05
N LEU A 104 16.14 1.37 -6.45
CA LEU A 104 15.06 2.36 -6.40
C LEU A 104 14.90 3.04 -5.03
N PHE A 105 15.32 2.38 -3.96
CA PHE A 105 15.26 2.92 -2.60
C PHE A 105 16.67 3.26 -2.11
N PRO A 106 16.87 4.44 -1.49
CA PRO A 106 18.16 4.82 -0.90
C PRO A 106 18.55 3.92 0.29
#